data_AF-A0A5E4IN38-F1
#
_entry.id   AF-A0A5E4IN38-F1
#
_cell.length_a   1.000
_cell.length_b   1.000
_cell.length_c   1.000
_cell.angle_alpha   90.00
_cell.angle_beta   90.00
_cell.angle_gamma   90.00
#
_symmetry.space_group_name_H-M   'P 1'
#
loop_
_entity.id
_entity.type
_entity.pdbx_description
1 polymer ?
#
loop_
_entity_poly.entity_id
_entity_poly.type
_entity_poly.pdbx_seq_one_letter_code
_entity_poly.pdbx_strand_id
1 'polypeptide(L)'
;MAGAAGIGKIVNEFYESYPYPCLPLQKLTDVTGKMHANVMEDILATAGLKYGDLKGKTVLDAGCGTGEKSVYFALFGARVKAFDLCNASLEIARKNAGKFNAKVDFEKADVLKYESEEMFDHVFCLGVLHHTENPRAGFERLALLVKPGGTITIGLYSAYGRLLHRFFREKIAREAGKGFEQRLEVARKKVFGREFKSAHEKAFAADKYANPHESHHTIEEVKGWMKGSGFEMTGVHPEVKGNQRLAQLQWLLGRKGFFVVSGRRIK
;
A
#
# COMPACT_ATOMS: atom_id res chain seq x y z
N MET A 1 26.16 6.80 -0.76
CA MET A 1 24.86 7.35 -1.20
C MET A 1 24.38 6.45 -2.32
N ALA A 2 23.33 5.65 -2.11
CA ALA A 2 22.72 4.93 -3.23
C ALA A 2 21.89 5.96 -4.00
N GLY A 3 22.22 6.20 -5.28
CA GLY A 3 21.44 7.08 -6.14
C GLY A 3 20.01 6.56 -6.33
N ALA A 4 19.13 7.38 -6.92
CA ALA A 4 17.70 7.07 -7.13
C ALA A 4 17.46 5.66 -7.73
N ALA A 5 18.30 5.23 -8.69
CA ALA A 5 18.22 3.91 -9.32
C ALA A 5 18.51 2.71 -8.38
N GLY A 6 19.09 2.95 -7.20
CA GLY A 6 19.40 1.91 -6.22
C GLY A 6 18.25 1.58 -5.27
N ILE A 7 17.30 2.51 -5.05
CA ILE A 7 16.21 2.33 -4.08
C ILE A 7 15.21 1.27 -4.58
N GLY A 8 14.73 1.38 -5.82
CA GLY A 8 13.83 0.37 -6.39
C GLY A 8 14.45 -1.04 -6.37
N LYS A 9 15.76 -1.16 -6.64
CA LYS A 9 16.47 -2.45 -6.60
C LYS A 9 16.51 -3.06 -5.19
N ILE A 10 16.92 -2.29 -4.18
CA ILE A 10 17.04 -2.81 -2.80
C ILE A 10 15.66 -3.13 -2.19
N VAL A 11 14.64 -2.33 -2.53
CA VAL A 11 13.25 -2.59 -2.11
C VAL A 11 12.71 -3.85 -2.80
N ASN A 12 13.02 -4.05 -4.07
CA ASN A 12 12.66 -5.30 -4.76
C ASN A 12 13.34 -6.51 -4.12
N GLU A 13 14.66 -6.48 -3.90
CA GLU A 13 15.40 -7.56 -3.22
C GLU A 13 14.80 -7.87 -1.84
N PHE A 14 14.39 -6.83 -1.10
CA PHE A 14 13.71 -6.99 0.19
C PHE A 14 12.37 -7.73 0.05
N TYR A 15 11.49 -7.32 -0.86
CA TYR A 15 10.18 -7.96 -1.03
C TYR A 15 10.24 -9.32 -1.74
N GLU A 16 11.29 -9.62 -2.53
CA GLU A 16 11.55 -10.98 -3.03
C GLU A 16 11.90 -11.93 -1.86
N SER A 17 12.60 -11.42 -0.85
CA SER A 17 12.95 -12.19 0.37
C SER A 17 11.78 -12.26 1.37
N TYR A 18 10.98 -11.21 1.44
CA TYR A 18 9.87 -11.03 2.38
C TYR A 18 8.59 -10.57 1.68
N PRO A 19 7.94 -11.43 0.88
CA PRO A 19 6.68 -11.06 0.21
C PRO A 19 5.62 -10.63 1.22
N TYR A 20 4.99 -9.49 0.98
CA TYR A 20 4.01 -8.90 1.88
C TYR A 20 2.86 -8.25 1.10
N PRO A 21 1.60 -8.32 1.60
CA PRO A 21 1.15 -9.01 2.82
C PRO A 21 1.09 -10.53 2.66
N CYS A 22 1.73 -11.30 3.55
CA CYS A 22 1.72 -12.76 3.48
C CYS A 22 0.54 -13.36 4.28
N LEU A 23 -0.70 -12.93 4.02
CA LEU A 23 -1.87 -13.53 4.69
C LEU A 23 -2.22 -14.85 3.98
N PRO A 24 -2.27 -15.99 4.68
CA PRO A 24 -2.71 -17.23 4.08
C PRO A 24 -4.21 -17.13 3.81
N LEU A 25 -4.60 -16.76 2.59
CA LEU A 25 -5.98 -16.89 2.14
C LEU A 25 -6.26 -18.39 1.99
N GLN A 26 -6.94 -18.96 2.98
CA GLN A 26 -7.32 -20.37 3.01
C GLN A 26 -8.79 -20.56 2.68
N LYS A 27 -9.64 -19.61 3.08
CA LYS A 27 -11.09 -19.63 2.91
C LYS A 27 -11.57 -18.32 2.31
N LEU A 28 -12.72 -18.38 1.62
CA LEU A 28 -13.39 -17.16 1.14
C LEU A 28 -13.73 -16.21 2.30
N THR A 29 -13.98 -16.77 3.49
CA THR A 29 -14.19 -16.00 4.73
C THR A 29 -12.97 -15.23 5.20
N ASP A 30 -11.76 -15.58 4.74
CA ASP A 30 -10.54 -14.84 5.07
C ASP A 30 -10.44 -13.59 4.18
N VAL A 31 -10.88 -13.72 2.93
CA VAL A 31 -11.08 -12.61 1.99
C VAL A 31 -12.21 -11.71 2.48
N THR A 32 -13.34 -12.27 2.92
CA THR A 32 -14.53 -11.54 3.41
C THR A 32 -14.56 -11.35 4.93
N GLY A 33 -13.44 -11.55 5.62
CA GLY A 33 -13.41 -11.51 7.08
C GLY A 33 -13.89 -10.16 7.58
N LYS A 34 -14.83 -10.13 8.56
CA LYS A 34 -15.51 -8.90 8.99
C LYS A 34 -14.56 -7.72 9.26
N MET A 35 -13.39 -7.98 9.86
CA MET A 35 -12.43 -6.91 10.15
C MET A 35 -11.77 -6.33 8.90
N HIS A 36 -11.31 -7.16 7.96
CA HIS A 36 -10.74 -6.68 6.69
C HIS A 36 -11.81 -6.07 5.79
N ALA A 37 -13.00 -6.68 5.76
CA ALA A 37 -14.15 -6.17 5.02
C ALA A 37 -14.54 -4.76 5.48
N ASN A 38 -14.64 -4.53 6.80
CA ASN A 38 -14.98 -3.22 7.37
C ASN A 38 -13.90 -2.17 7.06
N VAL A 39 -12.61 -2.51 7.21
CA VAL A 39 -11.51 -1.56 6.92
C VAL A 39 -11.47 -1.21 5.43
N MET A 40 -11.64 -2.19 4.55
CA MET A 40 -11.65 -1.96 3.12
C MET A 40 -12.93 -1.24 2.66
N GLU A 41 -14.07 -1.46 3.32
CA GLU A 41 -15.29 -0.68 3.11
C GLU A 41 -15.09 0.79 3.53
N ASP A 42 -14.48 1.04 4.69
CA ASP A 42 -14.10 2.39 5.13
C ASP A 42 -13.14 3.06 4.15
N ILE A 43 -12.18 2.30 3.60
CA ILE A 43 -11.24 2.79 2.59
C ILE A 43 -11.98 3.15 1.29
N LEU A 44 -12.84 2.27 0.76
CA LEU A 44 -13.62 2.57 -0.44
C LEU A 44 -14.58 3.75 -0.22
N ALA A 45 -15.15 3.87 0.99
CA ALA A 45 -16.00 4.99 1.35
C ALA A 45 -15.26 6.33 1.27
N THR A 46 -13.94 6.37 1.44
CA THR A 46 -13.17 7.61 1.19
C THR A 46 -13.24 8.08 -0.26
N ALA A 47 -13.44 7.17 -1.22
CA ALA A 47 -13.67 7.48 -2.63
C ALA A 47 -15.16 7.73 -2.96
N GLY A 48 -16.05 7.61 -1.95
CA GLY A 48 -17.50 7.59 -2.13
C GLY A 48 -17.99 6.32 -2.82
N LEU A 49 -17.31 5.20 -2.61
CA LEU A 49 -17.62 3.90 -3.23
C LEU A 49 -17.97 2.86 -2.18
N LYS A 50 -18.79 1.89 -2.59
CA LYS A 50 -19.01 0.60 -1.94
C LYS A 50 -18.56 -0.51 -2.89
N TYR A 51 -18.40 -1.73 -2.38
CA TYR A 51 -18.00 -2.86 -3.23
C TYR A 51 -18.92 -3.11 -4.42
N GLY A 52 -20.23 -2.94 -4.24
CA GLY A 52 -21.20 -3.10 -5.32
C GLY A 52 -20.99 -2.11 -6.48
N ASP A 53 -20.43 -0.93 -6.20
CA ASP A 53 -20.21 0.12 -7.21
C ASP A 53 -19.06 -0.22 -8.17
N LEU A 54 -18.18 -1.15 -7.78
CA LEU A 54 -17.06 -1.63 -8.60
C LEU A 54 -17.46 -2.76 -9.57
N LYS A 55 -18.68 -3.30 -9.44
CA LYS A 55 -19.15 -4.39 -10.31
C LYS A 55 -19.19 -3.92 -11.78
N GLY A 56 -18.52 -4.67 -12.65
CA GLY A 56 -18.37 -4.37 -14.08
C GLY A 56 -17.42 -3.19 -14.38
N LYS A 57 -16.80 -2.58 -13.37
CA LYS A 57 -15.85 -1.47 -13.52
C LYS A 57 -14.43 -1.97 -13.72
N THR A 58 -13.60 -1.13 -14.32
CA THR A 58 -12.15 -1.34 -14.44
C THR A 58 -11.43 -0.86 -13.20
N VAL A 59 -10.64 -1.74 -12.59
CA VAL A 59 -9.86 -1.43 -11.39
C VAL A 59 -8.40 -1.75 -11.65
N LEU A 60 -7.52 -0.79 -11.39
CA LEU A 60 -6.08 -1.01 -11.34
C LEU A 60 -5.63 -1.13 -9.88
N ASP A 61 -5.00 -2.24 -9.52
CA ASP A 61 -4.33 -2.43 -8.22
C ASP A 61 -2.80 -2.31 -8.41
N ALA A 62 -2.27 -1.11 -8.17
CA ALA A 62 -0.87 -0.75 -8.39
C ALA A 62 -0.02 -1.08 -7.15
N GLY A 63 0.95 -2.00 -7.31
CA GLY A 63 1.71 -2.60 -6.23
C GLY A 63 0.84 -3.56 -5.40
N CYS A 64 0.24 -4.54 -6.08
CA CYS A 64 -0.76 -5.44 -5.50
C CYS A 64 -0.22 -6.41 -4.44
N GLY A 65 1.10 -6.52 -4.30
CA GLY A 65 1.75 -7.50 -3.43
C GLY A 65 1.28 -8.92 -3.75
N THR A 66 0.76 -9.60 -2.73
CA THR A 66 0.24 -10.99 -2.83
C THR A 66 -1.21 -11.07 -3.33
N GLY A 67 -1.74 -9.99 -3.90
CA GLY A 67 -2.99 -9.96 -4.65
C GLY A 67 -4.28 -10.02 -3.83
N GLU A 68 -4.22 -9.89 -2.51
CA GLU A 68 -5.40 -9.99 -1.61
C GLU A 68 -6.55 -9.09 -2.07
N LYS A 69 -6.26 -7.81 -2.32
CA LYS A 69 -7.24 -6.81 -2.75
C LYS A 69 -7.67 -7.03 -4.19
N SER A 70 -6.74 -7.38 -5.07
CA SER A 70 -7.04 -7.69 -6.47
C SER A 70 -8.02 -8.86 -6.58
N VAL A 71 -7.81 -9.92 -5.79
CA VAL A 71 -8.72 -11.07 -5.67
C VAL A 71 -10.07 -10.61 -5.14
N TYR A 72 -10.10 -9.78 -4.11
CA TYR A 72 -11.34 -9.23 -3.55
C TYR A 72 -12.13 -8.48 -4.62
N PHE A 73 -11.54 -7.49 -5.29
CA PHE A 73 -12.23 -6.70 -6.31
C PHE A 73 -12.77 -7.58 -7.45
N ALA A 74 -12.01 -8.59 -7.88
CA ALA A 74 -12.44 -9.51 -8.93
C ALA A 74 -13.64 -10.37 -8.49
N LEU A 75 -13.65 -10.85 -7.23
CA LEU A 75 -14.77 -11.62 -6.68
C LEU A 75 -16.05 -10.81 -6.56
N PHE A 76 -15.94 -9.49 -6.38
CA PHE A 76 -17.08 -8.57 -6.41
C PHE A 76 -17.46 -8.10 -7.82
N GLY A 77 -16.84 -8.68 -8.85
CA GLY A 77 -17.23 -8.52 -10.25
C GLY A 77 -16.55 -7.35 -10.97
N ALA A 78 -15.49 -6.78 -10.41
CA ALA A 78 -14.66 -5.82 -11.14
C ALA A 78 -13.79 -6.53 -12.20
N ARG A 79 -13.44 -5.80 -13.27
CA ARG A 79 -12.35 -6.18 -14.19
C ARG A 79 -11.04 -5.65 -13.62
N VAL A 80 -10.22 -6.54 -13.07
CA VAL A 80 -9.03 -6.14 -12.32
C VAL A 80 -7.77 -6.37 -13.14
N LYS A 81 -6.99 -5.30 -13.32
CA LYS A 81 -5.58 -5.36 -13.69
C LYS A 81 -4.75 -5.03 -12.45
N ALA A 82 -3.68 -5.78 -12.22
CA ALA A 82 -2.84 -5.64 -11.04
C ALA A 82 -1.38 -5.81 -11.42
N PHE A 83 -0.50 -5.02 -10.81
CA PHE A 83 0.93 -5.19 -11.01
C PHE A 83 1.72 -5.05 -9.72
N ASP A 84 2.88 -5.68 -9.69
CA ASP A 84 3.86 -5.52 -8.61
C ASP A 84 5.29 -5.59 -9.17
N LEU A 85 6.24 -5.01 -8.45
CA LEU A 85 7.65 -5.05 -8.84
C LEU A 85 8.27 -6.43 -8.58
N CYS A 86 7.75 -7.15 -7.59
CA CYS A 86 8.31 -8.39 -7.04
C CYS A 86 7.68 -9.65 -7.65
N ASN A 87 8.52 -10.56 -8.17
CA ASN A 87 8.06 -11.82 -8.73
C ASN A 87 7.52 -12.77 -7.66
N ALA A 88 8.17 -12.89 -6.51
CA ALA A 88 7.72 -13.75 -5.42
C ALA A 88 6.31 -13.34 -4.91
N SER A 89 6.05 -12.03 -4.83
CA SER A 89 4.71 -11.50 -4.50
C SER A 89 3.68 -11.90 -5.56
N LEU A 90 3.99 -11.71 -6.85
CA LEU A 90 3.08 -12.06 -7.96
C LEU A 90 2.82 -13.56 -8.08
N GLU A 91 3.80 -14.41 -7.76
CA GLU A 91 3.58 -15.86 -7.73
C GLU A 91 2.54 -16.24 -6.68
N ILE A 92 2.63 -15.64 -5.49
CA ILE A 92 1.63 -15.82 -4.43
C ILE A 92 0.28 -15.23 -4.85
N ALA A 93 0.27 -14.07 -5.52
CA ALA A 93 -0.94 -13.43 -6.02
C ALA A 93 -1.70 -14.31 -7.02
N ARG A 94 -0.99 -14.89 -8.00
CA ARG A 94 -1.58 -15.83 -8.96
C ARG A 94 -2.10 -17.10 -8.28
N LYS A 95 -1.36 -17.65 -7.31
CA LYS A 95 -1.83 -18.80 -6.51
C LYS A 95 -3.11 -18.46 -5.75
N ASN A 96 -3.17 -17.28 -5.11
CA ASN A 96 -4.36 -16.83 -4.38
C ASN A 96 -5.56 -16.62 -5.31
N ALA A 97 -5.36 -15.98 -6.47
CA ALA A 97 -6.43 -15.83 -7.45
C ALA A 97 -6.94 -17.17 -7.98
N GLY A 98 -6.03 -18.12 -8.26
CA GLY A 98 -6.38 -19.48 -8.69
C GLY A 98 -7.20 -20.25 -7.67
N LYS A 99 -6.88 -20.13 -6.36
CA LYS A 99 -7.66 -20.79 -5.28
C LYS A 99 -9.13 -20.39 -5.27
N PHE A 100 -9.46 -19.16 -5.66
CA PHE A 100 -10.83 -18.63 -5.64
C PHE A 100 -11.44 -18.47 -7.03
N ASN A 101 -10.76 -18.95 -8.08
CA ASN A 101 -11.14 -18.71 -9.48
C ASN A 101 -11.38 -17.23 -9.80
N ALA A 102 -10.65 -16.33 -9.12
CA ALA A 102 -10.74 -14.90 -9.33
C ALA A 102 -9.98 -14.52 -10.60
N LYS A 103 -10.63 -13.79 -11.52
CA LYS A 103 -10.02 -13.35 -12.78
C LYS A 103 -9.32 -12.00 -12.56
N VAL A 104 -8.00 -12.05 -12.44
CA VAL A 104 -7.13 -10.88 -12.30
C VAL A 104 -6.01 -10.97 -13.34
N ASP A 105 -5.79 -9.89 -14.07
CA ASP A 105 -4.65 -9.76 -14.99
C ASP A 105 -3.43 -9.25 -14.21
N PHE A 106 -2.41 -10.11 -14.04
CA PHE A 106 -1.23 -9.82 -13.21
C PHE A 106 0.02 -9.57 -14.06
N GLU A 107 0.60 -8.39 -13.92
CA GLU A 107 1.80 -7.96 -14.62
C GLU A 107 2.97 -7.67 -13.67
N LYS A 108 4.21 -7.90 -14.10
CA LYS A 108 5.38 -7.40 -13.38
C LYS A 108 5.73 -6.01 -13.86
N ALA A 109 5.61 -5.00 -13.01
CA ALA A 109 5.92 -3.63 -13.38
C ALA A 109 6.39 -2.78 -12.20
N ASP A 110 7.16 -1.74 -12.53
CA ASP A 110 7.57 -0.68 -11.62
C ASP A 110 6.58 0.48 -11.72
N VAL A 111 5.99 0.92 -10.61
CA VAL A 111 5.05 2.05 -10.59
C VAL A 111 5.65 3.34 -11.17
N LEU A 112 6.97 3.52 -11.06
CA LEU A 112 7.67 4.68 -11.62
C LEU A 112 7.92 4.56 -13.13
N LYS A 113 7.57 3.45 -13.76
CA LYS A 113 7.75 3.19 -15.20
C LYS A 113 6.51 2.60 -15.86
N TYR A 114 5.43 2.42 -15.09
CA TYR A 114 4.22 1.78 -15.59
C TYR A 114 3.46 2.74 -16.50
N GLU A 115 3.12 2.23 -17.67
CA GLU A 115 2.36 2.90 -18.72
C GLU A 115 1.26 1.96 -19.19
N SER A 116 0.10 2.50 -19.54
CA SER A 116 -1.05 1.72 -20.01
C SER A 116 -1.90 2.60 -20.90
N GLU A 117 -2.36 2.05 -22.02
CA GLU A 117 -3.37 2.68 -22.87
C GLU A 117 -4.78 2.59 -22.26
N GLU A 118 -5.02 1.58 -21.41
CA GLU A 118 -6.28 1.46 -20.66
C GLU A 118 -6.30 2.48 -19.51
N MET A 119 -7.42 3.20 -19.41
CA MET A 119 -7.78 4.01 -18.25
C MET A 119 -8.78 3.26 -17.38
N PHE A 120 -8.74 3.52 -16.07
CA PHE A 120 -9.49 2.78 -15.06
C PHE A 120 -10.57 3.64 -14.40
N ASP A 121 -11.71 3.03 -14.08
CA ASP A 121 -12.76 3.68 -13.28
C ASP A 121 -12.29 3.93 -11.84
N HIS A 122 -11.41 3.06 -11.35
CA HIS A 122 -10.77 3.19 -10.05
C HIS A 122 -9.30 2.75 -10.09
N VAL A 123 -8.40 3.56 -9.56
CA VAL A 123 -6.99 3.22 -9.35
C VAL A 123 -6.73 3.09 -7.85
N PHE A 124 -6.16 1.98 -7.43
CA PHE A 124 -5.90 1.63 -6.04
C PHE A 124 -4.40 1.42 -5.83
N CYS A 125 -3.81 2.05 -4.80
CA CYS A 125 -2.38 1.95 -4.52
C CYS A 125 -2.10 2.13 -3.02
N LEU A 126 -2.12 1.03 -2.27
CA LEU A 126 -1.94 1.06 -0.81
C LEU A 126 -0.61 0.44 -0.41
N GLY A 127 0.22 1.16 0.36
CA GLY A 127 1.43 0.53 0.90
C GLY A 127 2.64 0.57 -0.03
N VAL A 128 2.61 1.38 -1.09
CA VAL A 128 3.57 1.25 -2.21
C VAL A 128 4.42 2.50 -2.38
N LEU A 129 3.79 3.64 -2.66
CA LEU A 129 4.49 4.86 -3.10
C LEU A 129 5.58 5.32 -2.12
N HIS A 130 5.39 5.13 -0.81
CA HIS A 130 6.39 5.52 0.19
C HIS A 130 7.63 4.63 0.24
N HIS A 131 7.64 3.50 -0.47
CA HIS A 131 8.83 2.67 -0.68
C HIS A 131 9.55 3.00 -1.99
N THR A 132 9.08 4.00 -2.74
CA THR A 132 9.73 4.42 -4.00
C THR A 132 10.69 5.57 -3.77
N GLU A 133 11.62 5.78 -4.71
CA GLU A 133 12.51 6.95 -4.71
C GLU A 133 11.78 8.28 -4.94
N ASN A 134 10.62 8.27 -5.61
CA ASN A 134 9.85 9.46 -5.90
C ASN A 134 8.33 9.20 -5.79
N PRO A 135 7.78 9.23 -4.56
CA PRO A 135 6.37 8.94 -4.31
C PRO A 135 5.41 9.81 -5.12
N ARG A 136 5.76 11.10 -5.30
CA ARG A 136 4.96 12.05 -6.08
C ARG A 136 4.93 11.68 -7.57
N ALA A 137 6.07 11.36 -8.16
CA ALA A 137 6.13 10.95 -9.57
C ALA A 137 5.40 9.62 -9.82
N GLY A 138 5.41 8.70 -8.84
CA GLY A 138 4.60 7.49 -8.89
C GLY A 138 3.10 7.80 -8.84
N PHE A 139 2.69 8.70 -7.94
CA PHE A 139 1.30 9.18 -7.90
C PHE A 139 0.88 9.84 -9.22
N GLU A 140 1.68 10.75 -9.76
CA GLU A 140 1.37 11.48 -11.00
C GLU A 140 1.21 10.52 -12.19
N ARG A 141 2.00 9.44 -12.27
CA ARG A 141 1.81 8.38 -13.27
C ARG A 141 0.48 7.65 -13.11
N LEU A 142 0.16 7.21 -11.91
CA LEU A 142 -1.10 6.53 -11.63
C LEU A 142 -2.31 7.44 -11.89
N ALA A 143 -2.19 8.73 -11.60
CA ALA A 143 -3.23 9.74 -11.83
C ALA A 143 -3.61 9.86 -13.31
N LEU A 144 -2.65 9.70 -14.24
CA LEU A 144 -2.93 9.74 -15.68
C LEU A 144 -3.82 8.57 -16.14
N LEU A 145 -3.78 7.46 -15.42
CA LEU A 145 -4.52 6.23 -15.74
C LEU A 145 -5.96 6.26 -15.24
N VAL A 146 -6.40 7.30 -14.52
CA VAL A 146 -7.78 7.38 -14.00
C VAL A 146 -8.69 8.01 -15.04
N LYS A 147 -9.81 7.37 -15.40
CA LYS A 147 -10.80 7.95 -16.31
C LYS A 147 -11.34 9.30 -15.81
N PRO A 148 -11.81 10.19 -16.70
CA PRO A 148 -12.66 11.32 -16.32
C PRO A 148 -13.81 10.87 -15.40
N GLY A 149 -13.97 11.53 -14.24
CA GLY A 149 -14.97 11.16 -13.23
C GLY A 149 -14.64 9.89 -12.40
N GLY A 150 -13.58 9.16 -12.77
CA GLY A 150 -13.03 8.04 -12.02
C GLY A 150 -12.35 8.49 -10.73
N THR A 151 -11.90 7.52 -9.94
CA THR A 151 -11.33 7.78 -8.61
C THR A 151 -9.96 7.13 -8.43
N ILE A 152 -9.16 7.72 -7.55
CA ILE A 152 -7.89 7.15 -7.10
C ILE A 152 -7.86 7.10 -5.57
N THR A 153 -7.35 6.00 -5.02
CA THR A 153 -7.15 5.82 -3.58
C THR A 153 -5.71 5.41 -3.32
N ILE A 154 -5.01 6.19 -2.50
CA ILE A 154 -3.60 5.97 -2.16
C ILE A 154 -3.37 5.87 -0.65
N GLY A 155 -2.48 4.96 -0.25
CA GLY A 155 -2.16 4.68 1.14
C GLY A 155 -0.69 4.89 1.47
N LEU A 156 -0.40 5.75 2.44
CA LEU A 156 0.94 6.25 2.74
C LEU A 156 1.26 6.22 4.24
N TYR A 157 2.55 6.21 4.56
CA TYR A 157 3.01 6.38 5.93
C TYR A 157 2.93 7.84 6.40
N SER A 158 2.33 8.04 7.56
CA SER A 158 2.16 9.37 8.17
C SER A 158 3.49 9.91 8.68
N ALA A 159 3.83 11.13 8.29
CA ALA A 159 4.99 11.89 8.79
C ALA A 159 5.00 11.99 10.31
N TYR A 160 3.85 12.25 10.91
CA TYR A 160 3.69 12.46 12.35
C TYR A 160 3.40 11.16 13.09
N GLY A 161 2.50 10.31 12.57
CA GLY A 161 2.10 9.06 13.22
C GLY A 161 3.23 8.03 13.33
N ARG A 162 4.25 8.12 12.46
CA ARG A 162 5.42 7.22 12.47
C ARG A 162 6.61 7.76 13.28
N LEU A 163 6.53 8.92 13.95
CA LEU A 163 7.72 9.50 14.62
C LEU A 163 8.38 8.56 15.65
N LEU A 164 7.60 7.99 16.56
CA LEU A 164 8.11 7.00 17.53
C LEU A 164 8.64 5.75 16.83
N HIS A 165 7.93 5.29 15.79
CA HIS A 165 8.34 4.13 15.00
C HIS A 165 9.70 4.35 14.31
N ARG A 166 9.89 5.53 13.71
CA ARG A 166 11.15 5.95 13.09
C ARG A 166 12.29 5.95 14.10
N PHE A 167 12.04 6.45 15.31
CA PHE A 167 13.03 6.41 16.38
C PHE A 167 13.45 4.98 16.74
N PHE A 168 12.50 4.04 16.83
CA PHE A 168 12.83 2.63 17.07
C PHE A 168 13.59 2.00 15.89
N ARG A 169 13.19 2.28 14.64
CA ARG A 169 13.91 1.81 13.45
C ARG A 169 15.33 2.33 13.39
N GLU A 170 15.54 3.60 13.73
CA GLU A 170 16.87 4.21 13.78
C GLU A 170 17.73 3.57 14.86
N LYS A 171 17.18 3.29 16.05
CA LYS A 171 17.89 2.54 17.09
C LYS A 171 18.31 1.15 16.61
N ILE A 172 17.41 0.41 15.98
CA ILE A 172 17.69 -0.91 15.40
C ILE A 172 18.78 -0.78 14.31
N ALA A 173 18.69 0.21 13.43
CA ALA A 173 19.66 0.43 12.37
C ALA A 173 21.06 0.80 12.88
N ARG A 174 21.17 1.56 13.98
CA ARG A 174 22.46 1.89 14.61
C ARG A 174 23.15 0.67 15.21
N GLU A 175 22.38 -0.30 15.67
CA GLU A 175 22.90 -1.54 16.27
C GLU A 175 23.19 -2.62 15.22
N ALA A 176 22.25 -2.85 14.31
CA ALA A 176 22.31 -3.91 13.30
C ALA A 176 23.07 -3.51 12.02
N GLY A 177 23.26 -2.21 11.78
CA GLY A 177 23.73 -1.66 10.52
C GLY A 177 22.61 -1.53 9.47
N LYS A 178 23.01 -1.52 8.19
CA LYS A 178 22.11 -1.22 7.06
C LYS A 178 21.44 -2.44 6.41
N GLY A 179 21.90 -3.65 6.69
CA GLY A 179 21.31 -4.85 6.11
C GLY A 179 19.97 -5.21 6.77
N PHE A 180 18.98 -5.57 5.95
CA PHE A 180 17.63 -5.87 6.45
C PHE A 180 17.57 -7.17 7.28
N GLU A 181 18.40 -8.16 6.98
CA GLU A 181 18.50 -9.40 7.78
C GLU A 181 18.93 -9.13 9.22
N GLN A 182 19.99 -8.33 9.39
CA GLN A 182 20.50 -7.99 10.72
C GLN A 182 19.48 -7.16 11.51
N ARG A 183 18.79 -6.23 10.83
CA ARG A 183 17.73 -5.41 11.45
C ARG A 183 16.57 -6.28 11.91
N LEU A 184 16.16 -7.25 11.09
CA LEU A 184 15.11 -8.19 11.43
C LEU A 184 15.49 -9.02 12.66
N GLU A 185 16.74 -9.47 12.75
CA GLU A 185 17.24 -10.24 13.89
C GLU A 185 17.24 -9.42 15.20
N VAL A 186 17.67 -8.15 15.14
CA VAL A 186 17.58 -7.24 16.30
C VAL A 186 16.13 -6.96 16.67
N ALA A 187 15.24 -6.75 15.69
CA ALA A 187 13.82 -6.57 15.93
C ALA A 187 13.21 -7.82 16.60
N ARG A 188 13.53 -9.02 16.11
CA ARG A 188 13.11 -10.29 16.69
C ARG A 188 13.49 -10.39 18.17
N LYS A 189 14.74 -10.07 18.52
CA LYS A 189 15.24 -10.13 19.90
C LYS A 189 14.65 -9.05 20.82
N LYS A 190 14.64 -7.79 20.37
CA LYS A 190 14.34 -6.65 21.25
C LYS A 190 12.88 -6.17 21.22
N VAL A 191 12.18 -6.39 20.12
CA VAL A 191 10.79 -5.96 19.97
C VAL A 191 9.84 -7.13 20.22
N PHE A 192 10.12 -8.29 19.63
CA PHE A 192 9.25 -9.46 19.77
C PHE A 192 9.64 -10.34 20.96
N GLY A 193 10.93 -10.43 21.29
CA GLY A 193 11.43 -11.22 22.42
C GLY A 193 11.30 -12.74 22.25
N ARG A 194 10.97 -13.21 21.04
CA ARG A 194 10.74 -14.62 20.71
C ARG A 194 10.93 -14.90 19.23
N GLU A 195 10.99 -16.18 18.87
CA GLU A 195 10.90 -16.60 17.47
C GLU A 195 9.57 -16.19 16.83
N PHE A 196 9.62 -15.95 15.52
CA PHE A 196 8.43 -15.69 14.72
C PHE A 196 7.62 -16.97 14.56
N LYS A 197 6.31 -16.89 14.82
CA LYS A 197 5.38 -18.03 14.77
C LYS A 197 5.00 -18.43 13.35
N SER A 198 5.20 -17.55 12.37
CA SER A 198 4.78 -17.78 10.98
C SER A 198 5.58 -16.94 10.00
N ALA A 199 5.56 -17.33 8.73
CA ALA A 199 6.09 -16.53 7.64
C ALA A 199 5.42 -15.14 7.56
N HIS A 200 4.12 -15.08 7.86
CA HIS A 200 3.38 -13.82 7.95
C HIS A 200 3.95 -12.89 9.02
N GLU A 201 4.15 -13.39 10.24
CA GLU A 201 4.71 -12.59 11.34
C GLU A 201 6.14 -12.12 11.02
N LYS A 202 6.94 -12.98 10.38
CA LYS A 202 8.29 -12.63 9.91
C LYS A 202 8.24 -11.51 8.86
N ALA A 203 7.39 -11.64 7.84
CA ALA A 203 7.25 -10.63 6.79
C ALA A 203 6.71 -9.30 7.34
N PHE A 204 5.74 -9.36 8.26
CA PHE A 204 5.23 -8.17 8.96
C PHE A 204 6.31 -7.48 9.79
N ALA A 205 7.12 -8.24 10.53
CA ALA A 205 8.24 -7.70 11.30
C ALA A 205 9.31 -7.10 10.38
N ALA A 206 9.60 -7.77 9.25
CA ALA A 206 10.54 -7.29 8.25
C ALA A 206 10.08 -5.96 7.65
N ASP A 207 8.82 -5.88 7.19
CA ASP A 207 8.29 -4.63 6.60
C ASP A 207 8.34 -3.49 7.63
N LYS A 208 7.94 -3.79 8.87
CA LYS A 208 7.87 -2.78 9.93
C LYS A 208 9.25 -2.27 10.34
N TYR A 209 10.23 -3.15 10.57
CA TYR A 209 11.49 -2.75 11.21
C TYR A 209 12.72 -2.83 10.31
N ALA A 210 12.69 -3.66 9.27
CA ALA A 210 13.85 -3.99 8.46
C ALA A 210 13.80 -3.43 7.02
N ASN A 211 12.64 -2.96 6.56
CA ASN A 211 12.46 -2.42 5.20
C ASN A 211 13.57 -1.38 4.89
N PRO A 212 14.24 -1.46 3.73
CA PRO A 212 15.41 -0.64 3.44
C PRO A 212 15.10 0.85 3.25
N HIS A 213 13.88 1.18 2.80
CA HIS A 213 13.51 2.56 2.46
C HIS A 213 12.05 2.85 2.79
N GLU A 214 11.80 3.98 3.43
CA GLU A 214 10.47 4.54 3.58
C GLU A 214 10.55 6.07 3.54
N SER A 215 9.60 6.69 2.85
CA SER A 215 9.27 8.10 3.01
C SER A 215 8.03 8.25 3.89
N HIS A 216 7.80 9.46 4.40
CA HIS A 216 6.66 9.78 5.23
C HIS A 216 6.03 11.08 4.76
N HIS A 217 4.70 11.11 4.77
CA HIS A 217 3.93 12.16 4.11
C HIS A 217 2.88 12.77 5.03
N THR A 218 2.51 14.00 4.72
CA THR A 218 1.37 14.68 5.36
C THR A 218 0.16 14.63 4.44
N ILE A 219 -1.05 14.77 5.00
CA ILE A 219 -2.27 14.86 4.18
C ILE A 219 -2.23 16.12 3.31
N GLU A 220 -1.69 17.23 3.82
CA GLU A 220 -1.58 18.50 3.07
C GLU A 220 -0.70 18.35 1.82
N GLU A 221 0.42 17.65 1.94
CA GLU A 221 1.31 17.33 0.82
C GLU A 221 0.58 16.51 -0.25
N VAL A 222 -0.09 15.43 0.15
CA VAL A 222 -0.82 14.53 -0.75
C VAL A 222 -2.01 15.23 -1.41
N LYS A 223 -2.70 16.09 -0.66
CA LYS A 223 -3.76 16.97 -1.19
C LYS A 223 -3.21 17.92 -2.26
N GLY A 224 -1.99 18.41 -2.07
CA GLY A 224 -1.26 19.18 -3.07
C GLY A 224 -1.02 18.39 -4.36
N TRP A 225 -0.60 17.12 -4.25
CA TRP A 225 -0.43 16.24 -5.41
C TRP A 225 -1.75 16.03 -6.16
N MET A 226 -2.82 15.67 -5.44
CA MET A 226 -4.15 15.48 -6.02
C MET A 226 -4.63 16.71 -6.78
N LYS A 227 -4.57 17.89 -6.15
CA LYS A 227 -4.99 19.14 -6.78
C LYS A 227 -4.15 19.44 -8.04
N GLY A 228 -2.82 19.23 -7.96
CA GLY A 228 -1.90 19.44 -9.07
C GLY A 228 -2.16 18.51 -10.26
N SER A 229 -2.71 17.32 -10.02
CA SER A 229 -3.05 16.33 -11.05
C SER A 229 -4.53 16.38 -11.49
N GLY A 230 -5.29 17.40 -11.10
CA GLY A 230 -6.69 17.56 -11.54
C GLY A 230 -7.72 16.74 -10.75
N PHE A 231 -7.41 16.38 -9.51
CA PHE A 231 -8.30 15.64 -8.62
C PHE A 231 -8.89 16.53 -7.53
N GLU A 232 -10.17 16.31 -7.25
CA GLU A 232 -10.82 16.78 -6.04
C GLU A 232 -10.73 15.68 -4.97
N MET A 233 -10.22 16.02 -3.78
CA MET A 233 -10.11 15.07 -2.68
C MET A 233 -11.50 14.74 -2.13
N THR A 234 -11.86 13.46 -2.11
CA THR A 234 -13.19 12.99 -1.67
C THR A 234 -13.21 12.54 -0.22
N GLY A 235 -12.08 12.09 0.33
CA GLY A 235 -12.05 11.57 1.69
C GLY A 235 -10.66 11.13 2.15
N VAL A 236 -10.55 10.92 3.46
CA VAL A 236 -9.34 10.47 4.15
C VAL A 236 -9.73 9.41 5.18
N HIS A 237 -8.95 8.34 5.29
CA HIS A 237 -9.06 7.36 6.36
C HIS A 237 -7.73 7.23 7.11
N PRO A 238 -7.71 7.26 8.45
CA PRO A 238 -8.84 7.50 9.35
C PRO A 238 -9.47 8.88 9.14
N GLU A 239 -10.76 9.03 9.45
CA GLU A 239 -11.44 10.33 9.34
C GLU A 239 -10.77 11.37 10.25
N VAL A 240 -10.61 12.59 9.73
CA VAL A 240 -9.93 13.70 10.41
C VAL A 240 -10.98 14.75 10.77
N LYS A 241 -11.44 14.76 12.04
CA LYS A 241 -12.36 15.79 12.53
C LYS A 241 -11.59 17.03 12.99
N GLY A 242 -11.94 18.22 12.48
CA GLY A 242 -11.38 19.51 12.91
C GLY A 242 -10.16 20.02 12.12
N ASN A 243 -9.34 20.89 12.74
CA ASN A 243 -8.16 21.48 12.09
C ASN A 243 -7.13 20.38 11.72
N GLN A 244 -6.77 20.31 10.43
CA GLN A 244 -5.94 19.23 9.87
C GLN A 244 -4.56 19.09 10.53
N ARG A 245 -3.96 20.17 11.05
CA ARG A 245 -2.69 20.10 11.79
C ARG A 245 -2.88 19.53 13.19
N LEU A 246 -3.91 19.97 13.91
CA LEU A 246 -4.25 19.47 15.25
C LEU A 246 -4.68 18.01 15.21
N ALA A 247 -5.41 17.59 14.19
CA ALA A 247 -5.83 16.21 14.02
C ALA A 247 -4.67 15.28 13.60
N GLN A 248 -3.71 15.78 12.82
CA GLN A 248 -2.44 15.07 12.58
C GLN A 248 -1.59 14.93 13.86
N LEU A 249 -1.65 15.91 14.77
CA LEU A 249 -1.08 15.79 16.12
C LEU A 249 -1.86 14.80 17.00
N GLN A 250 -3.18 14.67 16.83
CA GLN A 250 -3.95 13.62 17.50
C GLN A 250 -3.59 12.21 16.98
N TRP A 251 -3.20 12.08 15.70
CA TRP A 251 -2.65 10.82 15.17
C TRP A 251 -1.28 10.47 15.77
N LEU A 252 -0.49 11.47 16.15
CA LEU A 252 0.75 11.30 16.89
C LEU A 252 0.50 10.63 18.25
N LEU A 253 -0.59 11.02 18.92
CA LEU A 253 -1.05 10.41 20.18
C LEU A 253 -1.73 9.05 19.97
N GLY A 254 -2.49 8.88 18.88
CA GLY A 254 -3.19 7.64 18.52
C GLY A 254 -2.35 6.57 17.82
N ARG A 255 -1.06 6.84 17.54
CA ARG A 255 -0.11 5.93 16.86
C ARG A 255 -0.57 5.41 15.49
N LYS A 256 -1.45 6.13 14.79
CA LYS A 256 -1.91 5.74 13.46
C LYS A 256 -0.85 6.12 12.41
N GLY A 257 0.06 5.19 12.14
CA GLY A 257 1.22 5.40 11.28
C GLY A 257 0.94 5.31 9.78
N PHE A 258 -0.28 4.96 9.37
CA PHE A 258 -0.70 4.80 7.99
C PHE A 258 -2.01 5.54 7.76
N PHE A 259 -2.14 6.18 6.61
CA PHE A 259 -3.35 6.88 6.20
C PHE A 259 -3.64 6.66 4.72
N VAL A 260 -4.90 6.82 4.38
CA VAL A 260 -5.44 6.67 3.04
C VAL A 260 -6.11 7.97 2.63
N VAL A 261 -5.89 8.38 1.39
CA VAL A 261 -6.55 9.54 0.78
C VAL A 261 -7.14 9.09 -0.54
N SER A 262 -8.36 9.55 -0.82
CA SER A 262 -9.00 9.34 -2.11
C SER A 262 -9.34 10.66 -2.78
N GLY A 263 -9.35 10.64 -4.11
CA GLY A 263 -9.78 11.75 -4.94
C GLY A 263 -10.53 11.30 -6.18
N ARG A 264 -11.37 12.19 -6.70
CA ARG A 264 -12.11 12.04 -7.95
C ARG A 264 -11.54 12.96 -9.00
N ARG A 265 -11.33 12.43 -10.20
CA ARG A 265 -10.84 13.22 -11.34
C ARG A 265 -11.96 14.12 -11.85
N ILE A 266 -11.72 15.44 -11.89
CA ILE A 266 -12.77 16.44 -12.20
C ILE A 266 -13.12 16.45 -13.68
N LYS A 267 -12.12 16.25 -14.57
CA LYS A 267 -12.26 16.08 -16.03
C LYS A 267 -11.13 15.21 -16.58
#